data_AF-A0A3S0D634-F1
#
_entry.id   AF-A0A3S0D634-F1
#
_cell.length_a   1.000
_cell.length_b   1.000
_cell.length_c   1.000
_cell.angle_alpha   90.00
_cell.angle_beta   90.00
_cell.angle_gamma   90.00
#
_symmetry.space_group_name_H-M   'P 1'
#
loop_
_entity.id
_entity.type
_entity.pdbx_description
1 polymer ?
#
loop_
_entity_poly.entity_id
_entity_poly.type
_entity_poly.pdbx_seq_one_letter_code
_entity_poly.pdbx_strand_id
1 'polypeptide(L)'
;MKKSKLIKKLFTTTLLSTLALSNIEIVNAAGVIYTNANSNSTILTDPLPFDQLFFSSASNITFAGVINASAPGLIAIQINQSSPTFNNTVSATNSLYGVWNNASSNSTFNKNLVVSNSATTGIYNSNSTITFNDSVTVNNSTDYGIFINTGSPTIFNKDLYLNNNNKGMLIASNAVIFTFVTINGNVTAVNNPAGDILTNGSKTYLIFNNDTILNAGITADGSSAGIITFNGTPTINGTIGSPNPIQSITFASNDFTKRASLNKDINSAVIQFGGLTIGVDTALTFNGGVTTNTTVFDLTKDLTLNGALTDGSGLGISITGPAILKIAGNNIVDSAIKATANGKGNVEFLGGPTINKSLGANGVNLASVTFSAGAGNTATLNKDIYANSITLSGAGILKIVGNTNTFSTAIEATANGKGNVDFTGGPTINQRLGANGVNLASVKFSAGSGNTATLNKDIYANLVTFGGLTVAVNTPLKIIAPVTTNTTRFTLNQDLTINGAMTDALGTGITISGVGKLIIAGNNAINVAIKATTNGNGNLEFTGGPTINQPLGASGVNLASVTFSAGAGNTATLHKNINANKVTFG
;
A
#
# COMPACT_ATOMS: atom_id res chain seq x y z
N MET A 1 42.14 67.53 9.22
CA MET A 1 42.08 66.11 9.62
C MET A 1 42.10 65.98 11.13
N LYS A 2 40.92 65.90 11.78
CA LYS A 2 40.80 65.65 13.23
C LYS A 2 40.88 64.15 13.46
N LYS A 3 41.93 63.69 14.15
CA LYS A 3 42.05 62.32 14.67
C LYS A 3 40.95 62.11 15.72
N SER A 4 39.93 61.31 15.39
CA SER A 4 38.99 60.77 16.36
C SER A 4 39.77 59.80 17.28
N LYS A 5 39.98 60.21 18.54
CA LYS A 5 40.44 59.30 19.60
C LYS A 5 39.28 58.38 19.94
N LEU A 6 39.33 57.16 19.42
CA LEU A 6 38.46 56.06 19.84
C LEU A 6 38.71 55.81 21.33
N ILE A 7 37.77 56.19 22.18
CA ILE A 7 37.81 55.91 23.61
C ILE A 7 37.45 54.42 23.79
N LYS A 8 38.47 53.56 23.84
CA LYS A 8 38.35 52.21 24.42
C LYS A 8 38.15 52.35 25.93
N LYS A 9 36.92 52.59 26.38
CA LYS A 9 36.58 52.53 27.81
C LYS A 9 36.02 51.16 28.15
N LEU A 10 36.77 50.48 29.01
CA LEU A 10 36.41 49.28 29.74
C LEU A 10 35.18 49.58 30.61
N PHE A 11 34.04 48.99 30.31
CA PHE A 11 32.89 48.98 31.22
C PHE A 11 32.69 47.56 31.73
N THR A 12 32.84 47.39 33.04
CA THR A 12 32.45 46.18 33.76
C THR A 12 30.92 46.14 33.91
N THR A 13 30.39 44.92 34.06
CA THR A 13 29.04 44.45 33.72
C THR A 13 27.85 45.05 34.48
N THR A 14 28.03 46.04 35.36
CA THR A 14 26.98 46.46 36.31
C THR A 14 26.31 47.81 36.05
N LEU A 15 26.68 48.56 35.01
CA LEU A 15 26.14 49.93 34.79
C LEU A 15 25.62 50.20 33.38
N LEU A 16 24.87 49.27 32.78
CA LEU A 16 24.30 49.41 31.42
C LEU A 16 22.76 49.48 31.36
N SER A 17 22.03 49.37 32.47
CA SER A 17 20.56 49.25 32.43
C SER A 17 19.77 50.57 32.35
N THR A 18 20.43 51.74 32.36
CA THR A 18 19.74 53.05 32.45
C THR A 18 20.07 54.05 31.34
N LEU A 19 20.96 53.72 30.40
CA LEU A 19 21.33 54.61 29.30
C LEU A 19 20.73 54.10 27.99
N ALA A 20 19.72 54.82 27.49
CA ALA A 20 19.25 54.73 26.12
C ALA A 20 20.33 55.26 25.16
N LEU A 21 21.41 54.51 25.00
CA LEU A 21 22.49 54.79 24.07
C LEU A 21 22.34 53.87 22.87
N SER A 22 21.92 54.45 21.75
CA SER A 22 21.68 53.74 20.49
C SER A 22 22.93 53.19 19.80
N ASN A 23 24.10 53.22 20.46
CA ASN A 23 25.38 52.72 19.93
C ASN A 23 26.31 52.34 21.10
N ILE A 24 26.19 51.13 21.62
CA ILE A 24 27.18 50.54 22.55
C ILE A 24 28.01 49.53 21.78
N GLU A 25 29.32 49.77 21.71
CA GLU A 25 30.32 48.82 21.22
C GLU A 25 30.74 47.91 22.40
N ILE A 26 30.20 46.69 22.47
CA ILE A 26 30.56 45.71 23.51
C ILE A 26 31.84 44.99 23.07
N VAL A 27 32.93 45.17 23.81
CA VAL A 27 34.22 44.54 23.51
C VAL A 27 34.45 43.35 24.45
N ASN A 28 34.37 42.13 23.90
CA ASN A 28 34.88 40.86 24.47
C ASN A 28 34.45 40.56 25.93
N ALA A 29 33.17 40.21 26.11
CA ALA A 29 32.65 39.74 27.38
C ALA A 29 32.48 38.21 27.35
N ALA A 30 32.89 37.52 28.43
CA ALA A 30 32.72 36.07 28.64
C ALA A 30 31.24 35.61 28.73
N GLY A 31 30.31 36.53 28.55
CA GLY A 31 28.88 36.28 28.53
C GLY A 31 28.14 37.61 28.42
N VAL A 32 27.11 37.67 27.58
CA VAL A 32 26.23 38.83 27.48
C VAL A 32 24.81 38.45 27.86
N ILE A 33 24.27 39.17 28.83
CA ILE A 33 22.92 38.99 29.35
C ILE A 33 22.03 40.14 28.83
N TYR A 34 20.99 39.79 28.08
CA TYR A 34 19.93 40.69 27.66
C TYR A 34 18.70 40.42 28.53
N THR A 35 18.19 41.46 29.17
CA THR A 35 17.01 41.39 30.04
C THR A 35 15.86 42.21 29.46
N ASN A 36 14.74 42.30 30.18
CA ASN A 36 13.63 43.16 29.79
C ASN A 36 14.04 44.63 29.55
N ALA A 37 15.08 45.13 30.22
CA ALA A 37 15.60 46.48 29.99
C ALA A 37 16.15 46.70 28.57
N ASN A 38 16.47 45.60 27.86
CA ASN A 38 17.00 45.63 26.50
C ASN A 38 15.91 45.42 25.44
N SER A 39 14.63 45.26 25.82
CA SER A 39 13.54 45.03 24.88
C SER A 39 13.44 46.14 23.82
N ASN A 40 13.02 45.77 22.60
CA ASN A 40 12.92 46.66 21.42
C ASN A 40 14.26 47.28 20.96
N SER A 41 15.40 46.76 21.40
CA SER A 41 16.72 47.22 20.95
C SER A 41 17.12 46.58 19.62
N THR A 42 17.85 47.33 18.79
CA THR A 42 18.57 46.78 17.63
C THR A 42 20.07 46.83 17.90
N ILE A 43 20.72 45.67 17.85
CA ILE A 43 22.17 45.51 18.02
C ILE A 43 22.79 45.44 16.62
N LEU A 44 23.43 46.54 16.20
CA LEU A 44 23.91 46.73 14.83
C LEU A 44 25.32 46.20 14.56
N THR A 45 26.19 46.23 15.57
CA THR A 45 27.61 45.93 15.41
C THR A 45 27.93 44.51 15.83
N ASP A 46 28.81 43.89 15.04
CA ASP A 46 29.43 42.58 15.26
C ASP A 46 30.01 42.51 16.66
N PRO A 47 29.39 41.77 17.58
CA PRO A 47 30.04 41.51 18.82
C PRO A 47 31.11 40.47 18.51
N LEU A 48 32.35 40.83 18.82
CA LEU A 48 33.47 39.89 18.98
C LEU A 48 32.99 38.55 19.57
N PRO A 49 33.61 37.41 19.21
CA PRO A 49 33.14 36.08 19.58
C PRO A 49 32.68 36.03 21.04
N PHE A 50 31.43 35.63 21.24
CA PHE A 50 30.87 35.51 22.57
C PHE A 50 31.15 34.13 23.11
N ASP A 51 31.47 34.03 24.39
CA ASP A 51 31.40 32.74 25.05
C ASP A 51 29.93 32.33 25.18
N GLN A 52 29.04 33.23 25.64
CA GLN A 52 27.61 32.94 25.83
C GLN A 52 26.71 34.15 25.57
N LEU A 53 25.53 33.91 24.99
CA LEU A 53 24.42 34.87 24.89
C LEU A 53 23.22 34.36 25.70
N PHE A 54 22.75 35.17 26.65
CA PHE A 54 21.63 34.83 27.51
C PHE A 54 20.52 35.89 27.42
N PHE A 55 19.30 35.47 27.06
CA PHE A 55 18.11 36.32 27.04
C PHE A 55 17.15 35.90 28.14
N SER A 56 16.75 36.86 28.98
CA SER A 56 15.81 36.62 30.08
C SER A 56 14.71 37.67 30.10
N SER A 57 13.49 37.27 29.78
CA SER A 57 12.31 38.15 29.74
C SER A 57 12.48 39.36 28.80
N ALA A 58 13.24 39.21 27.72
CA ALA A 58 13.57 40.27 26.79
C ALA A 58 12.76 40.14 25.49
N SER A 59 12.04 41.18 25.09
CA SER A 59 11.14 41.12 23.93
C SER A 59 11.63 41.98 22.76
N ASN A 60 11.42 41.51 21.53
CA ASN A 60 11.67 42.26 20.28
C ASN A 60 13.11 42.77 20.13
N ILE A 61 14.11 42.02 20.60
CA ILE A 61 15.52 42.37 20.37
C ILE A 61 15.92 41.92 18.98
N THR A 62 16.51 42.80 18.18
CA THR A 62 16.99 42.48 16.83
C THR A 62 18.51 42.53 16.77
N PHE A 63 19.15 41.45 16.31
CA PHE A 63 20.59 41.41 16.01
C PHE A 63 20.80 41.53 14.51
N ALA A 64 21.42 42.61 14.05
CA ALA A 64 21.74 42.81 12.64
C ALA A 64 23.16 42.33 12.27
N GLY A 65 24.06 42.18 13.26
CA GLY A 65 25.41 41.65 13.09
C GLY A 65 25.45 40.12 13.06
N VAL A 66 26.56 39.56 12.52
CA VAL A 66 26.88 38.13 12.62
C VAL A 66 27.05 37.76 14.09
N ILE A 67 26.67 36.54 14.46
CA ILE A 67 26.88 36.03 15.82
C ILE A 67 27.74 34.77 15.75
N ASN A 68 28.84 34.77 16.51
CA ASN A 68 29.67 33.59 16.72
C ASN A 68 29.75 33.33 18.23
N ALA A 69 29.01 32.32 18.70
CA ALA A 69 28.99 31.92 20.11
C ALA A 69 29.73 30.60 20.30
N SER A 70 30.65 30.53 21.26
CA SER A 70 31.42 29.31 21.57
C SER A 70 31.61 29.12 23.06
N ALA A 71 30.89 28.16 23.66
CA ALA A 71 30.76 28.05 25.12
C ALA A 71 31.14 26.65 25.66
N PRO A 72 32.42 26.27 25.74
CA PRO A 72 32.81 24.93 26.21
C PRO A 72 32.18 24.59 27.57
N GLY A 73 31.35 23.55 27.61
CA GLY A 73 30.63 23.12 28.81
C GLY A 73 29.40 23.95 29.21
N LEU A 74 29.07 25.02 28.46
CA LEU A 74 27.94 25.92 28.71
C LEU A 74 26.99 26.00 27.51
N ILE A 75 25.90 26.75 27.65
CA ILE A 75 24.95 27.01 26.56
C ILE A 75 25.46 28.19 25.74
N ALA A 76 25.62 28.05 24.42
CA ALA A 76 26.11 29.15 23.59
C ALA A 76 25.06 30.26 23.42
N ILE A 77 23.81 29.92 23.11
CA ILE A 77 22.69 30.87 23.02
C ILE A 77 21.51 30.34 23.83
N GLN A 78 21.16 31.01 24.93
CA GLN A 78 20.04 30.65 25.79
C GLN A 78 18.97 31.73 25.74
N ILE A 79 17.74 31.34 25.41
CA ILE A 79 16.58 32.21 25.22
C ILE A 79 15.48 31.76 26.18
N ASN A 80 15.17 32.59 27.17
CA ASN A 80 14.20 32.29 28.22
C ASN A 80 13.15 33.42 28.31
N GLN A 81 11.88 33.08 28.12
CA GLN A 81 10.75 34.03 28.08
C GLN A 81 11.03 35.25 27.18
N SER A 82 11.70 35.04 26.05
CA SER A 82 12.25 36.13 25.23
C SER A 82 11.89 35.97 23.75
N SER A 83 11.94 37.07 23.00
CA SER A 83 11.66 37.07 21.55
C SER A 83 12.73 37.74 20.69
N PRO A 84 13.98 37.22 20.68
CA PRO A 84 15.03 37.76 19.83
C PRO A 84 14.83 37.39 18.36
N THR A 85 15.24 38.31 17.48
CA THR A 85 15.31 38.14 16.02
C THR A 85 16.76 38.29 15.57
N PHE A 86 17.29 37.30 14.87
CA PHE A 86 18.64 37.29 14.33
C PHE A 86 18.61 37.55 12.82
N ASN A 87 18.94 38.77 12.40
CA ASN A 87 18.92 39.23 11.00
C ASN A 87 20.18 38.88 10.20
N ASN A 88 21.13 38.18 10.81
CA ASN A 88 22.37 37.77 10.19
C ASN A 88 22.72 36.33 10.55
N THR A 89 23.78 35.80 9.94
CA THR A 89 24.26 34.44 10.18
C THR A 89 24.60 34.25 11.65
N VAL A 90 24.19 33.10 12.21
CA VAL A 90 24.49 32.70 13.57
C VAL A 90 25.27 31.39 13.54
N SER A 91 26.38 31.34 14.28
CA SER A 91 27.17 30.15 14.54
C SER A 91 27.24 29.90 16.04
N ALA A 92 26.88 28.69 16.48
CA ALA A 92 27.00 28.24 17.87
C ALA A 92 27.84 26.96 17.92
N THR A 93 29.04 27.01 18.51
CA THR A 93 30.01 25.91 18.41
C THR A 93 30.56 25.50 19.77
N ASN A 94 31.04 24.26 19.90
CA ASN A 94 31.78 23.78 21.07
C ASN A 94 31.07 24.08 22.40
N SER A 95 29.79 23.73 22.49
CA SER A 95 28.91 24.08 23.61
C SER A 95 28.29 22.85 24.26
N LEU A 96 27.80 22.94 25.49
CA LEU A 96 26.88 21.92 26.01
C LEU A 96 25.59 21.88 25.17
N TYR A 97 25.00 23.05 24.96
CA TYR A 97 23.87 23.27 24.04
C TYR A 97 24.20 24.43 23.09
N GLY A 98 23.98 24.26 21.80
CA GLY A 98 24.19 25.34 20.82
C GLY A 98 23.16 26.46 20.99
N VAL A 99 21.89 26.12 20.79
CA VAL A 99 20.75 27.03 21.01
C VAL A 99 19.75 26.38 21.96
N TRP A 100 19.43 27.03 23.06
CA TRP A 100 18.40 26.61 24.01
C TRP A 100 17.28 27.64 24.05
N ASN A 101 16.14 27.34 23.41
CA ASN A 101 14.94 28.16 23.39
C ASN A 101 13.87 27.57 24.33
N ASN A 102 13.54 28.26 25.43
CA ASN A 102 12.67 27.72 26.47
C ASN A 102 11.72 28.76 27.10
N ALA A 103 10.73 28.24 27.83
CA ALA A 103 9.78 28.97 28.67
C ALA A 103 9.01 30.04 27.88
N SER A 104 8.18 29.62 26.94
CA SER A 104 7.34 30.50 26.11
C SER A 104 8.13 31.54 25.31
N SER A 105 9.36 31.20 24.92
CA SER A 105 10.16 32.07 24.04
C SER A 105 9.65 32.00 22.59
N ASN A 106 9.92 33.06 21.83
CA ASN A 106 9.61 33.12 20.39
C ASN A 106 10.79 33.70 19.62
N SER A 107 11.70 32.85 19.16
CA SER A 107 12.92 33.27 18.47
C SER A 107 12.82 33.10 16.95
N THR A 108 13.44 34.03 16.21
CA THR A 108 13.46 34.00 14.75
C THR A 108 14.89 34.15 14.23
N PHE A 109 15.31 33.26 13.33
CA PHE A 109 16.59 33.31 12.64
C PHE A 109 16.34 33.60 11.15
N ASN A 110 16.67 34.82 10.72
CA ASN A 110 16.40 35.30 9.36
C ASN A 110 17.47 34.94 8.33
N LYS A 111 18.60 34.40 8.79
CA LYS A 111 19.73 33.93 7.98
C LYS A 111 20.24 32.59 8.53
N ASN A 112 21.25 32.04 7.86
CA ASN A 112 21.80 30.72 8.16
C ASN A 112 22.13 30.55 9.65
N LEU A 113 21.70 29.42 10.21
CA LEU A 113 22.13 28.96 11.52
C LEU A 113 23.03 27.74 11.37
N VAL A 114 24.23 27.80 11.92
CA VAL A 114 25.17 26.67 12.01
C VAL A 114 25.40 26.34 13.47
N VAL A 115 25.12 25.11 13.86
CA VAL A 115 25.41 24.60 15.21
C VAL A 115 26.35 23.41 15.12
N SER A 116 27.48 23.46 15.81
CA SER A 116 28.49 22.40 15.73
C SER A 116 29.09 21.98 17.06
N ASN A 117 29.54 20.73 17.14
CA ASN A 117 30.33 20.19 18.26
C ASN A 117 29.63 20.40 19.60
N SER A 118 28.33 20.10 19.68
CA SER A 118 27.58 20.22 20.93
C SER A 118 27.74 18.96 21.79
N ALA A 119 28.17 19.13 23.04
CA ALA A 119 28.41 18.04 23.98
C ALA A 119 27.13 17.36 24.48
N THR A 120 25.94 17.89 24.17
CA THR A 120 24.65 17.19 24.30
C THR A 120 23.77 17.42 23.08
N THR A 121 23.11 18.58 23.00
CA THR A 121 22.12 18.91 21.98
C THR A 121 22.51 20.16 21.19
N GLY A 122 22.45 20.11 19.86
CA GLY A 122 22.67 21.30 19.05
C GLY A 122 21.61 22.37 19.29
N ILE A 123 20.35 22.08 18.96
CA ILE A 123 19.21 22.98 19.15
C ILE A 123 18.17 22.31 20.05
N TYR A 124 17.88 22.93 21.20
CA TYR A 124 16.87 22.47 22.15
C TYR A 124 15.71 23.49 22.20
N ASN A 125 14.51 23.07 21.82
CA ASN A 125 13.30 23.90 21.86
C ASN A 125 12.27 23.27 22.81
N SER A 126 11.85 24.00 23.85
CA SER A 126 10.93 23.48 24.88
C SER A 126 9.88 24.51 25.30
N ASN A 127 8.60 24.13 25.23
CA ASN A 127 7.45 25.00 25.49
C ASN A 127 7.59 26.38 24.82
N SER A 128 8.14 26.44 23.61
CA SER A 128 8.55 27.68 22.94
C SER A 128 8.44 27.54 21.42
N THR A 129 8.41 28.68 20.72
CA THR A 129 8.40 28.72 19.25
C THR A 129 9.76 29.13 18.72
N ILE A 130 10.20 28.49 17.64
CA ILE A 130 11.40 28.89 16.90
C ILE A 130 11.13 28.84 15.40
N THR A 131 11.52 29.89 14.68
CA THR A 131 11.38 29.99 13.22
C THR A 131 12.74 30.22 12.57
N PHE A 132 13.08 29.38 11.60
CA PHE A 132 14.27 29.51 10.76
C PHE A 132 13.85 29.88 9.35
N ASN A 133 14.14 31.12 8.93
CA ASN A 133 13.79 31.63 7.60
C ASN A 133 14.83 31.31 6.53
N ASP A 134 16.01 30.83 6.94
CA ASP A 134 17.10 30.38 6.07
C ASP A 134 17.58 28.98 6.47
N SER A 135 18.61 28.46 5.80
CA SER A 135 19.08 27.10 6.02
C SER A 135 19.63 26.87 7.42
N VAL A 136 19.39 25.66 7.95
CA VAL A 136 19.89 25.23 9.26
C VAL A 136 20.82 24.04 9.10
N THR A 137 22.02 24.14 9.64
CA THR A 137 22.99 23.05 9.70
C THR A 137 23.30 22.72 11.14
N VAL A 138 23.09 21.47 11.54
CA VAL A 138 23.52 20.97 12.85
C VAL A 138 24.43 19.76 12.67
N ASN A 139 25.63 19.85 13.25
CA ASN A 139 26.61 18.78 13.14
C ASN A 139 27.36 18.46 14.44
N ASN A 140 27.82 17.20 14.53
CA ASN A 140 28.68 16.71 15.61
C ASN A 140 28.08 16.91 17.01
N SER A 141 26.77 16.71 17.18
CA SER A 141 26.13 16.70 18.50
C SER A 141 26.12 15.29 19.10
N THR A 142 26.55 15.15 20.35
CA THR A 142 26.75 13.83 20.99
C THR A 142 25.45 13.08 21.29
N ASP A 143 24.32 13.78 21.49
CA ASP A 143 23.02 13.15 21.76
C ASP A 143 22.00 13.49 20.65
N TYR A 144 21.61 14.76 20.53
CA TYR A 144 20.66 15.22 19.52
C TYR A 144 21.22 16.36 18.68
N GLY A 145 21.07 16.33 17.36
CA GLY A 145 21.24 17.54 16.57
C GLY A 145 20.17 18.56 16.97
N ILE A 146 18.90 18.17 16.87
CA ILE A 146 17.77 18.99 17.25
C ILE A 146 16.85 18.20 18.19
N PHE A 147 16.49 18.76 19.33
CA PHE A 147 15.48 18.21 20.22
C PHE A 147 14.34 19.21 20.42
N ILE A 148 13.17 18.84 19.89
CA ILE A 148 11.93 19.60 19.97
C ILE A 148 11.03 18.91 20.99
N ASN A 149 10.92 19.51 22.17
CA ASN A 149 10.14 18.98 23.27
C ASN A 149 8.64 19.33 23.12
N THR A 150 7.82 18.74 23.99
CA THR A 150 6.37 18.89 24.02
C THR A 150 5.92 20.35 23.91
N GLY A 151 4.95 20.62 23.03
CA GLY A 151 4.34 21.96 22.92
C GLY A 151 5.25 23.02 22.32
N SER A 152 6.23 22.62 21.49
CA SER A 152 7.25 23.54 20.96
C SER A 152 7.21 23.64 19.43
N PRO A 153 6.34 24.48 18.84
CA PRO A 153 6.27 24.67 17.40
C PRO A 153 7.64 25.08 16.82
N THR A 154 8.05 24.40 15.76
CA THR A 154 9.31 24.68 15.08
C THR A 154 9.08 24.75 13.57
N ILE A 155 9.59 25.80 12.92
CA ILE A 155 9.40 26.02 11.48
C ILE A 155 10.76 26.16 10.79
N PHE A 156 11.00 25.34 9.77
CA PHE A 156 12.16 25.43 8.88
C PHE A 156 11.69 25.87 7.48
N ASN A 157 11.95 27.11 7.10
CA ASN A 157 11.50 27.64 5.81
C ASN A 157 12.42 27.30 4.63
N LYS A 158 13.63 26.80 4.92
CA LYS A 158 14.65 26.38 3.94
C LYS A 158 15.24 25.03 4.35
N ASP A 159 16.36 24.66 3.72
CA ASP A 159 16.97 23.35 3.84
C ASP A 159 17.48 23.08 5.26
N LEU A 160 17.33 21.83 5.68
CA LEU A 160 17.77 21.32 6.97
C LEU A 160 18.84 20.24 6.76
N TYR A 161 20.01 20.45 7.37
CA TYR A 161 21.16 19.54 7.32
C TYR A 161 21.46 18.98 8.72
N LEU A 162 21.40 17.66 8.88
CA LEU A 162 21.61 16.93 10.14
C LEU A 162 22.77 15.94 9.98
N ASN A 163 23.99 16.35 10.34
CA ASN A 163 25.19 15.60 9.97
C ASN A 163 26.02 15.14 11.18
N ASN A 164 26.36 13.86 11.25
CA ASN A 164 27.24 13.29 12.28
C ASN A 164 26.75 13.57 13.72
N ASN A 165 25.44 13.62 13.95
CA ASN A 165 24.89 13.68 15.31
C ASN A 165 24.59 12.26 15.78
N ASN A 166 24.46 11.97 17.08
CA ASN A 166 23.99 10.63 17.48
C ASN A 166 22.56 10.37 16.96
N LYS A 167 21.63 11.29 17.24
CA LYS A 167 20.31 11.40 16.60
C LYS A 167 20.22 12.73 15.86
N GLY A 168 19.74 12.74 14.61
CA GLY A 168 19.63 13.98 13.85
C GLY A 168 18.62 14.95 14.46
N MET A 169 17.35 14.53 14.56
CA MET A 169 16.27 15.30 15.17
C MET A 169 15.32 14.39 15.97
N LEU A 170 15.00 14.76 17.21
CA LEU A 170 13.92 14.16 18.00
C LEU A 170 12.76 15.15 18.15
N ILE A 171 11.56 14.71 17.82
CA ILE A 171 10.32 15.45 18.05
C ILE A 171 9.49 14.70 19.08
N ALA A 172 9.38 15.26 20.28
CA ALA A 172 8.66 14.65 21.38
C ALA A 172 7.34 15.37 21.67
N SER A 173 6.32 14.58 22.02
CA SER A 173 5.06 15.03 22.59
C SER A 173 4.69 14.15 23.78
N ASN A 174 3.83 14.66 24.65
CA ASN A 174 3.15 13.85 25.66
C ASN A 174 1.72 13.51 25.21
N ALA A 175 0.99 12.75 26.02
CA ALA A 175 -0.37 12.31 25.67
C ALA A 175 -1.39 13.44 25.52
N VAL A 176 -1.11 14.66 25.99
CA VAL A 176 -2.08 15.77 26.07
C VAL A 176 -1.77 16.86 25.06
N ILE A 177 -0.51 17.24 24.90
CA ILE A 177 -0.08 18.43 24.17
C ILE A 177 0.53 18.03 22.82
N PHE A 178 0.14 18.77 21.78
CA PHE A 178 0.63 18.61 20.42
C PHE A 178 1.98 19.29 20.22
N THR A 179 2.86 18.65 19.46
CA THR A 179 4.13 19.25 18.99
C THR A 179 4.11 19.28 17.47
N PHE A 180 4.27 20.47 16.89
CA PHE A 180 4.25 20.68 15.45
C PHE A 180 5.63 21.07 14.93
N VAL A 181 6.11 20.35 13.93
CA VAL A 181 7.33 20.68 13.19
C VAL A 181 6.97 20.82 11.74
N THR A 182 7.24 21.99 11.18
CA THR A 182 6.95 22.31 9.78
C THR A 182 8.26 22.50 9.03
N ILE A 183 8.41 21.79 7.91
CA ILE A 183 9.57 21.87 7.02
C ILE A 183 9.07 22.28 5.63
N ASN A 184 9.59 23.39 5.12
CA ASN A 184 9.25 23.94 3.81
C ASN A 184 10.42 23.81 2.82
N GLY A 185 11.58 23.31 3.25
CA GLY A 185 12.75 23.03 2.42
C GLY A 185 13.05 21.54 2.27
N ASN A 186 14.26 21.24 1.78
CA ASN A 186 14.78 19.87 1.70
C ASN A 186 15.36 19.43 3.04
N VAL A 187 15.44 18.12 3.24
CA VAL A 187 16.10 17.55 4.42
C VAL A 187 17.19 16.59 3.97
N THR A 188 18.40 16.81 4.48
CA THR A 188 19.52 15.89 4.30
C THR A 188 20.08 15.51 5.66
N ALA A 189 20.12 14.21 5.93
CA ALA A 189 20.68 13.68 7.16
C ALA A 189 21.75 12.64 6.80
N VAL A 190 22.92 12.76 7.41
CA VAL A 190 24.08 11.91 7.11
C VAL A 190 24.75 11.48 8.40
N ASN A 191 25.04 10.19 8.54
CA ASN A 191 25.77 9.61 9.66
C ASN A 191 25.14 9.89 11.04
N ASN A 192 23.82 9.67 11.19
CA ASN A 192 23.17 9.71 12.51
C ASN A 192 22.89 8.28 13.01
N PRO A 193 23.80 7.63 13.76
CA PRO A 193 23.74 6.19 14.04
C PRO A 193 22.51 5.74 14.82
N ALA A 194 21.92 6.61 15.64
CA ALA A 194 20.68 6.32 16.38
C ALA A 194 19.41 6.81 15.66
N GLY A 195 19.53 7.32 14.44
CA GLY A 195 18.42 7.72 13.57
C GLY A 195 18.50 9.18 13.12
N ASP A 196 18.02 9.42 11.90
CA ASP A 196 18.01 10.76 11.31
C ASP A 196 16.91 11.64 11.90
N ILE A 197 15.65 11.22 11.80
CA ILE A 197 14.50 11.88 12.42
C ILE A 197 13.70 10.86 13.22
N LEU A 198 13.45 11.19 14.48
CA LEU A 198 12.69 10.39 15.42
C LEU A 198 11.44 11.14 15.88
N THR A 199 10.30 10.46 15.86
CA THR A 199 9.04 10.96 16.44
C THR A 199 8.69 10.16 17.69
N ASN A 200 8.47 10.84 18.81
CA ASN A 200 8.09 10.25 20.08
C ASN A 200 6.73 10.82 20.52
N GLY A 201 5.77 9.94 20.83
CA GLY A 201 4.38 10.29 21.17
C GLY A 201 3.42 10.35 19.98
N SER A 202 2.13 10.04 20.25
CA SER A 202 1.05 10.01 19.25
C SER A 202 0.52 11.41 18.86
N LYS A 203 1.03 12.47 19.49
CA LYS A 203 0.65 13.87 19.22
C LYS A 203 1.79 14.67 18.61
N THR A 204 2.72 13.98 17.98
CA THR A 204 3.84 14.56 17.25
C THR A 204 3.49 14.69 15.77
N TYR A 205 3.52 15.91 15.24
CA TYR A 205 3.17 16.23 13.86
C TYR A 205 4.41 16.74 13.12
N LEU A 206 4.82 16.03 12.08
CA LEU A 206 5.87 16.44 11.16
C LEU A 206 5.24 16.74 9.80
N ILE A 207 5.30 18.00 9.39
CA ILE A 207 4.57 18.52 8.23
C ILE A 207 5.58 19.03 7.22
N PHE A 208 5.52 18.50 6.00
CA PHE A 208 6.26 18.97 4.84
C PHE A 208 5.31 19.76 3.95
N ASN A 209 5.39 21.09 3.95
CA ASN A 209 4.39 21.89 3.21
C ASN A 209 4.65 22.00 1.72
N ASN A 210 5.93 21.97 1.33
CA ASN A 210 6.36 22.18 -0.04
C ASN A 210 6.76 20.86 -0.70
N ASP A 211 7.15 20.97 -1.97
CA ASP A 211 7.81 19.89 -2.67
C ASP A 211 9.19 19.68 -2.03
N THR A 212 9.39 18.54 -1.37
CA THR A 212 10.56 18.28 -0.50
C THR A 212 11.36 17.09 -1.02
N ILE A 213 12.68 17.22 -1.12
CA ILE A 213 13.60 16.09 -1.21
C ILE A 213 13.95 15.65 0.21
N LEU A 214 13.58 14.42 0.57
CA LEU A 214 13.82 13.80 1.87
C LEU A 214 14.94 12.76 1.75
N ASN A 215 16.17 13.20 1.98
CA ASN A 215 17.36 12.36 2.11
C ASN A 215 17.64 12.04 3.59
N ALA A 216 16.61 11.58 4.31
CA ALA A 216 16.67 11.24 5.72
C ALA A 216 15.67 10.13 6.04
N GLY A 217 16.06 9.18 6.90
CA GLY A 217 15.12 8.24 7.49
C GLY A 217 14.20 8.92 8.51
N ILE A 218 12.97 8.44 8.64
CA ILE A 218 12.06 8.87 9.72
C ILE A 218 11.58 7.63 10.44
N THR A 219 11.66 7.59 11.77
CA THR A 219 11.25 6.42 12.55
C THR A 219 10.56 6.81 13.85
N ALA A 220 9.74 5.92 14.39
CA ALA A 220 9.15 6.13 15.70
C ALA A 220 10.16 5.78 16.81
N ASP A 221 10.26 6.63 17.83
CA ASP A 221 11.00 6.37 19.07
C ASP A 221 10.06 5.71 20.09
N GLY A 222 9.61 4.49 19.75
CA GLY A 222 8.56 3.76 20.46
C GLY A 222 7.52 3.17 19.50
N SER A 223 6.51 2.47 20.04
CA SER A 223 5.46 1.86 19.22
C SER A 223 4.48 2.91 18.67
N SER A 224 4.34 2.97 17.34
CA SER A 224 3.30 3.73 16.62
C SER A 224 3.21 5.21 17.03
N ALA A 225 4.35 5.90 17.09
CA ALA A 225 4.42 7.33 17.34
C ALA A 225 4.49 8.13 16.03
N GLY A 226 4.09 9.40 16.09
CA GLY A 226 4.24 10.36 14.99
C GLY A 226 3.18 10.31 13.90
N ILE A 227 2.77 11.50 13.46
CA ILE A 227 1.92 11.73 12.30
C ILE A 227 2.73 12.55 11.30
N ILE A 228 2.90 12.04 10.10
CA ILE A 228 3.65 12.70 9.03
C ILE A 228 2.69 13.14 7.94
N THR A 229 2.78 14.39 7.51
CA THR A 229 1.96 14.93 6.42
C THR A 229 2.85 15.56 5.35
N PHE A 230 2.65 15.17 4.10
CA PHE A 230 3.26 15.78 2.92
C PHE A 230 2.18 16.54 2.14
N ASN A 231 2.21 17.88 2.18
CA ASN A 231 1.27 18.71 1.44
C ASN A 231 1.72 18.97 -0.02
N GLY A 232 3.03 18.92 -0.29
CA GLY A 232 3.60 19.02 -1.64
C GLY A 232 3.86 17.66 -2.31
N THR A 233 4.77 17.64 -3.29
CA THR A 233 5.27 16.42 -3.94
C THR A 233 6.63 16.01 -3.39
N PRO A 234 6.68 15.05 -2.45
CA PRO A 234 7.95 14.64 -1.90
C PRO A 234 8.71 13.70 -2.85
N THR A 235 10.04 13.80 -2.82
CA THR A 235 10.96 12.73 -3.28
C THR A 235 11.58 12.09 -2.05
N ILE A 236 11.19 10.85 -1.74
CA ILE A 236 11.57 10.15 -0.51
C ILE A 236 12.69 9.15 -0.81
N ASN A 237 13.90 9.48 -0.36
CA ASN A 237 15.11 8.67 -0.53
C ASN A 237 15.54 7.94 0.75
N GLY A 238 14.94 8.28 1.90
CA GLY A 238 15.12 7.59 3.18
C GLY A 238 13.92 6.71 3.53
N THR A 239 14.16 5.63 4.29
CA THR A 239 13.11 4.73 4.78
C THR A 239 12.25 5.44 5.83
N ILE A 240 10.93 5.24 5.77
CA ILE A 240 10.00 5.77 6.77
C ILE A 240 9.41 4.61 7.58
N GLY A 241 9.49 4.69 8.91
CA GLY A 241 8.92 3.74 9.87
C GLY A 241 9.74 2.47 10.10
N SER A 242 11.05 2.52 9.89
CA SER A 242 11.95 1.40 10.22
C SER A 242 12.98 1.85 11.26
N PRO A 243 13.23 1.07 12.33
CA PRO A 243 12.64 -0.24 12.63
C PRO A 243 11.20 -0.17 13.19
N ASN A 244 10.75 1.00 13.65
CA ASN A 244 9.45 1.15 14.31
C ASN A 244 8.44 1.89 13.41
N PRO A 245 7.23 1.35 13.21
CA PRO A 245 6.22 1.95 12.33
C PRO A 245 5.77 3.32 12.84
N ILE A 246 5.53 4.24 11.90
CA ILE A 246 4.90 5.53 12.15
C ILE A 246 3.38 5.34 12.34
N GLN A 247 2.74 6.14 13.20
CA GLN A 247 1.29 6.02 13.42
C GLN A 247 0.49 6.24 12.13
N SER A 248 0.75 7.35 11.45
CA SER A 248 0.07 7.68 10.20
C SER A 248 0.95 8.52 9.29
N ILE A 249 0.86 8.24 8.00
CA ILE A 249 1.48 9.02 6.93
C ILE A 249 0.39 9.46 5.96
N THR A 250 0.33 10.75 5.68
CA THR A 250 -0.64 11.34 4.75
C THR A 250 0.09 12.09 3.63
N PHE A 251 -0.23 11.76 2.38
CA PHE A 251 0.12 12.54 1.20
C PHE A 251 -1.09 13.38 0.82
N ALA A 252 -1.15 14.62 1.30
CA ALA A 252 -2.36 15.45 1.28
C ALA A 252 -2.59 16.22 -0.03
N SER A 253 -1.62 16.23 -0.95
CA SER A 253 -1.79 16.87 -2.26
C SER A 253 -3.00 16.28 -3.00
N ASN A 254 -3.82 17.16 -3.59
CA ASN A 254 -4.99 16.81 -4.41
C ASN A 254 -4.80 17.22 -5.88
N ASP A 255 -3.55 17.33 -6.32
CA ASP A 255 -3.18 17.66 -7.70
C ASP A 255 -2.61 16.42 -8.42
N PHE A 256 -3.36 15.86 -9.36
CA PHE A 256 -2.94 14.65 -10.11
C PHE A 256 -1.82 14.93 -11.11
N THR A 257 -1.59 16.18 -11.47
CA THR A 257 -0.49 16.56 -12.37
C THR A 257 0.86 16.47 -11.65
N LYS A 258 0.80 16.45 -10.33
CA LYS A 258 1.93 16.34 -9.42
C LYS A 258 2.23 14.87 -9.12
N ARG A 259 3.51 14.57 -8.88
CA ARG A 259 4.02 13.21 -8.65
C ARG A 259 4.89 13.17 -7.38
N ALA A 260 4.51 12.37 -6.39
CA ALA A 260 5.44 11.95 -5.33
C ALA A 260 6.33 10.83 -5.86
N SER A 261 7.62 10.89 -5.57
CA SER A 261 8.60 9.87 -5.99
C SER A 261 9.08 9.11 -4.76
N LEU A 262 8.79 7.82 -4.69
CA LEU A 262 9.11 6.96 -3.56
C LEU A 262 10.24 6.02 -3.95
N ASN A 263 11.36 6.10 -3.22
CA ASN A 263 12.57 5.29 -3.47
C ASN A 263 12.92 4.35 -2.31
N LYS A 264 12.18 4.39 -1.19
CA LYS A 264 12.37 3.51 -0.02
C LYS A 264 11.05 3.05 0.58
N ASP A 265 11.14 1.98 1.37
CA ASP A 265 9.99 1.37 2.03
C ASP A 265 9.31 2.34 3.00
N ILE A 266 8.00 2.14 3.14
CA ILE A 266 7.14 2.91 4.04
C ILE A 266 6.45 1.94 4.98
N ASN A 267 6.64 2.15 6.27
CA ASN A 267 6.03 1.37 7.33
C ASN A 267 5.23 2.27 8.26
N SER A 268 3.91 2.17 8.20
CA SER A 268 3.01 2.95 9.03
C SER A 268 1.73 2.18 9.29
N ALA A 269 1.09 2.36 10.46
CA ALA A 269 -0.19 1.70 10.70
C ALA A 269 -1.24 2.10 9.65
N VAL A 270 -1.21 3.37 9.20
CA VAL A 270 -2.13 3.91 8.19
C VAL A 270 -1.38 4.80 7.20
N ILE A 271 -1.49 4.50 5.92
CA ILE A 271 -0.99 5.31 4.81
C ILE A 271 -2.18 5.87 4.05
N GLN A 272 -2.26 7.19 3.92
CA GLN A 272 -3.33 7.89 3.22
C GLN A 272 -2.77 8.65 2.02
N PHE A 273 -3.37 8.42 0.87
CA PHE A 273 -3.07 9.14 -0.36
C PHE A 273 -4.26 10.02 -0.75
N GLY A 274 -4.01 11.31 -0.92
CA GLY A 274 -4.91 12.25 -1.58
C GLY A 274 -4.90 12.04 -3.11
N GLY A 275 -5.33 13.08 -3.82
CA GLY A 275 -5.37 13.10 -5.28
C GLY A 275 -4.00 13.31 -5.95
N LEU A 276 -3.06 12.40 -5.73
CA LEU A 276 -1.67 12.51 -6.20
C LEU A 276 -1.26 11.30 -7.05
N THR A 277 -0.33 11.50 -8.00
CA THR A 277 0.37 10.38 -8.65
C THR A 277 1.53 9.89 -7.77
N ILE A 278 1.56 8.60 -7.46
CA ILE A 278 2.59 7.94 -6.66
C ILE A 278 3.53 7.17 -7.59
N GLY A 279 4.71 7.72 -7.80
CA GLY A 279 5.81 7.10 -8.52
C GLY A 279 6.55 6.09 -7.64
N VAL A 280 6.62 4.84 -8.10
CA VAL A 280 7.41 3.77 -7.48
C VAL A 280 8.63 3.53 -8.37
N ASP A 281 9.74 4.13 -7.96
CA ASP A 281 10.97 4.23 -8.75
C ASP A 281 12.00 3.16 -8.35
N THR A 282 11.83 2.57 -7.17
CA THR A 282 12.51 1.35 -6.70
C THR A 282 11.47 0.30 -6.30
N ALA A 283 11.86 -0.97 -6.15
CA ALA A 283 10.91 -1.96 -5.65
C ALA A 283 10.63 -1.67 -4.16
N LEU A 284 9.35 -1.51 -3.79
CA LEU A 284 8.94 -1.02 -2.47
C LEU A 284 7.93 -1.92 -1.78
N THR A 285 7.91 -1.83 -0.46
CA THR A 285 6.87 -2.40 0.40
C THR A 285 6.21 -1.32 1.25
N PHE A 286 4.87 -1.32 1.24
CA PHE A 286 4.04 -0.59 2.19
C PHE A 286 3.52 -1.55 3.25
N ASN A 287 4.03 -1.37 4.47
CA ASN A 287 3.54 -2.09 5.65
C ASN A 287 2.53 -1.18 6.35
N GLY A 288 1.24 -1.50 6.22
CA GLY A 288 0.16 -0.62 6.69
C GLY A 288 -1.13 -0.77 5.91
N GLY A 289 -2.25 -0.34 6.50
CA GLY A 289 -3.48 -0.14 5.74
C GLY A 289 -3.33 1.07 4.81
N VAL A 290 -3.65 0.90 3.53
CA VAL A 290 -3.58 1.96 2.52
C VAL A 290 -4.99 2.45 2.22
N THR A 291 -5.22 3.74 2.42
CA THR A 291 -6.44 4.43 1.97
C THR A 291 -6.08 5.38 0.84
N THR A 292 -6.83 5.31 -0.26
CA THR A 292 -6.62 6.15 -1.44
C THR A 292 -7.84 7.00 -1.72
N ASN A 293 -7.63 8.24 -2.12
CA ASN A 293 -8.63 9.11 -2.72
C ASN A 293 -8.15 9.43 -4.13
N THR A 294 -8.59 8.69 -5.16
CA THR A 294 -8.23 8.90 -6.59
C THR A 294 -6.76 8.70 -6.99
N THR A 295 -6.00 7.88 -6.28
CA THR A 295 -4.56 7.74 -6.51
C THR A 295 -4.21 7.04 -7.83
N VAL A 296 -3.18 7.56 -8.53
CA VAL A 296 -2.54 6.88 -9.67
C VAL A 296 -1.21 6.30 -9.19
N PHE A 297 -1.02 4.99 -9.27
CA PHE A 297 0.28 4.36 -9.08
C PHE A 297 1.02 4.27 -10.42
N ASP A 298 2.13 5.00 -10.53
CA ASP A 298 3.07 4.93 -11.64
C ASP A 298 4.18 3.93 -11.29
N LEU A 299 3.96 2.68 -11.70
CA LEU A 299 4.78 1.54 -11.32
C LEU A 299 5.86 1.26 -12.37
N THR A 300 7.01 1.91 -12.19
CA THR A 300 8.23 1.54 -12.93
C THR A 300 8.93 0.32 -12.32
N LYS A 301 8.66 0.07 -11.03
CA LYS A 301 9.08 -1.07 -10.22
C LYS A 301 7.91 -1.63 -9.41
N ASP A 302 8.09 -2.84 -8.90
CA ASP A 302 7.04 -3.54 -8.15
C ASP A 302 6.73 -2.81 -6.83
N LEU A 303 5.44 -2.75 -6.50
CA LEU A 303 4.95 -2.25 -5.22
C LEU A 303 4.24 -3.39 -4.48
N THR A 304 4.64 -3.68 -3.24
CA THR A 304 3.97 -4.66 -2.38
C THR A 304 3.19 -3.96 -1.28
N LEU A 305 1.90 -4.29 -1.15
CA LEU A 305 1.02 -3.82 -0.09
C LEU A 305 0.78 -4.94 0.93
N ASN A 306 1.21 -4.72 2.17
CA ASN A 306 1.06 -5.67 3.29
C ASN A 306 -0.10 -5.32 4.23
N GLY A 307 -1.15 -4.66 3.74
CA GLY A 307 -2.34 -4.32 4.51
C GLY A 307 -3.57 -4.14 3.63
N ALA A 308 -4.68 -3.77 4.25
CA ALA A 308 -5.93 -3.48 3.55
C ALA A 308 -5.76 -2.35 2.53
N LEU A 309 -6.49 -2.44 1.42
CA LEU A 309 -6.55 -1.41 0.38
C LEU A 309 -7.98 -0.90 0.26
N THR A 310 -8.19 0.34 0.69
CA THR A 310 -9.52 0.96 0.75
C THR A 310 -9.56 2.20 -0.13
N ASP A 311 -10.69 2.42 -0.79
CA ASP A 311 -10.98 3.66 -1.53
C ASP A 311 -11.87 4.58 -0.68
N GLY A 312 -11.32 5.70 -0.21
CA GLY A 312 -12.07 6.69 0.55
C GLY A 312 -12.97 7.57 -0.32
N SER A 313 -12.76 7.57 -1.64
CA SER A 313 -13.45 8.45 -2.60
C SER A 313 -14.50 7.76 -3.48
N GLY A 314 -14.40 6.43 -3.63
CA GLY A 314 -15.23 5.63 -4.53
C GLY A 314 -14.81 5.64 -6.01
N LEU A 315 -13.72 6.35 -6.37
CA LEU A 315 -13.27 6.53 -7.75
C LEU A 315 -12.29 5.44 -8.23
N GLY A 316 -11.69 4.71 -7.29
CA GLY A 316 -10.75 3.63 -7.52
C GLY A 316 -9.29 4.09 -7.62
N ILE A 317 -8.43 3.10 -7.79
CA ILE A 317 -6.99 3.23 -8.00
C ILE A 317 -6.69 3.00 -9.47
N SER A 318 -5.85 3.84 -10.05
CA SER A 318 -5.37 3.64 -11.42
C SER A 318 -3.90 3.20 -11.42
N ILE A 319 -3.56 2.19 -12.20
CA ILE A 319 -2.19 1.72 -12.38
C ILE A 319 -1.71 2.11 -13.78
N THR A 320 -0.52 2.69 -13.82
CA THR A 320 0.27 2.86 -15.04
C THR A 320 1.64 2.19 -14.90
N GLY A 321 2.30 1.96 -16.02
CA GLY A 321 3.59 1.28 -16.07
C GLY A 321 3.48 -0.26 -16.21
N PRO A 322 4.62 -0.93 -16.44
CA PRO A 322 4.69 -2.37 -16.67
C PRO A 322 4.92 -3.20 -15.42
N ALA A 323 5.27 -2.60 -14.28
CA ALA A 323 5.55 -3.35 -13.06
C ALA A 323 4.28 -3.83 -12.34
N ILE A 324 4.45 -4.59 -11.26
CA ILE A 324 3.36 -5.32 -10.59
C ILE A 324 2.95 -4.63 -9.29
N LEU A 325 1.65 -4.40 -9.11
CA LEU A 325 1.05 -4.15 -7.80
C LEU A 325 0.78 -5.49 -7.12
N LYS A 326 1.56 -5.80 -6.09
CA LYS A 326 1.43 -7.02 -5.28
C LYS A 326 0.61 -6.71 -4.04
N ILE A 327 -0.43 -7.51 -3.79
CA ILE A 327 -1.25 -7.42 -2.59
C ILE A 327 -1.03 -8.69 -1.79
N ALA A 328 -0.38 -8.55 -0.64
CA ALA A 328 -0.04 -9.66 0.23
C ALA A 328 -1.13 -9.94 1.26
N GLY A 329 -1.06 -11.10 1.91
CA GLY A 329 -1.92 -11.47 3.03
C GLY A 329 -3.40 -11.66 2.69
N ASN A 330 -4.22 -11.80 3.74
CA ASN A 330 -5.67 -12.00 3.64
C ASN A 330 -6.40 -10.66 3.81
N ASN A 331 -5.95 -9.67 3.04
CA ASN A 331 -6.40 -8.29 3.17
C ASN A 331 -7.74 -8.03 2.44
N ILE A 332 -8.46 -7.01 2.89
CA ILE A 332 -9.64 -6.50 2.16
C ILE A 332 -9.16 -5.55 1.06
N VAL A 333 -9.64 -5.76 -0.15
CA VAL A 333 -9.48 -4.86 -1.29
C VAL A 333 -10.85 -4.29 -1.62
N ASP A 334 -11.13 -3.13 -1.03
CA ASP A 334 -12.37 -2.37 -1.20
C ASP A 334 -12.14 -1.12 -2.06
N SER A 335 -11.35 -1.29 -3.12
CA SER A 335 -11.05 -0.27 -4.12
C SER A 335 -11.11 -0.88 -5.50
N ALA A 336 -11.72 -0.19 -6.46
CA ALA A 336 -11.67 -0.63 -7.85
C ALA A 336 -10.25 -0.37 -8.38
N ILE A 337 -9.55 -1.40 -8.87
CA ILE A 337 -8.21 -1.24 -9.43
C ILE A 337 -8.32 -1.21 -10.94
N LYS A 338 -7.92 -0.14 -11.62
CA LYS A 338 -8.10 0.07 -13.06
C LYS A 338 -6.76 0.33 -13.74
N ALA A 339 -6.70 0.09 -15.04
CA ALA A 339 -5.57 0.56 -15.86
C ALA A 339 -5.83 1.99 -16.35
N THR A 340 -4.78 2.78 -16.55
CA THR A 340 -4.90 4.10 -17.22
C THR A 340 -5.17 3.98 -18.72
N ALA A 341 -4.77 2.87 -19.33
CA ALA A 341 -5.04 2.51 -20.72
C ALA A 341 -5.12 0.99 -20.87
N ASN A 342 -5.79 0.52 -21.92
CA ASN A 342 -5.98 -0.90 -22.16
C ASN A 342 -4.62 -1.65 -22.23
N GLY A 343 -4.49 -2.74 -21.47
CA GLY A 343 -3.27 -3.53 -21.41
C GLY A 343 -2.12 -2.89 -20.61
N LYS A 344 -2.43 -1.95 -19.70
CA LYS A 344 -1.49 -1.46 -18.67
C LYS A 344 -1.86 -2.00 -17.30
N GLY A 345 -0.91 -1.94 -16.38
CA GLY A 345 -1.10 -2.38 -14.99
C GLY A 345 -1.17 -3.89 -14.82
N ASN A 346 -0.27 -4.41 -13.98
CA ASN A 346 -0.27 -5.80 -13.55
C ASN A 346 -0.63 -5.86 -12.06
N VAL A 347 -1.50 -6.80 -11.69
CA VAL A 347 -1.89 -7.02 -10.30
C VAL A 347 -1.61 -8.47 -9.93
N GLU A 348 -0.99 -8.69 -8.77
CA GLU A 348 -0.74 -10.03 -8.23
C GLU A 348 -1.21 -10.12 -6.78
N PHE A 349 -1.98 -11.16 -6.47
CA PHE A 349 -2.43 -11.47 -5.12
C PHE A 349 -1.59 -12.62 -4.55
N LEU A 350 -0.79 -12.33 -3.52
CA LEU A 350 0.11 -13.28 -2.88
C LEU A 350 -0.56 -14.08 -1.74
N GLY A 351 -1.69 -13.59 -1.20
CA GLY A 351 -2.48 -14.25 -0.15
C GLY A 351 -3.94 -14.50 -0.55
N GLY A 352 -4.83 -14.68 0.42
CA GLY A 352 -6.27 -14.88 0.21
C GLY A 352 -7.11 -13.63 0.51
N PRO A 353 -7.08 -12.59 -0.35
CA PRO A 353 -7.80 -11.36 -0.11
C PRO A 353 -9.31 -11.52 -0.30
N THR A 354 -10.08 -10.55 0.21
CA THR A 354 -11.48 -10.34 -0.19
C THR A 354 -11.58 -9.10 -1.08
N ILE A 355 -11.99 -9.29 -2.33
CA ILE A 355 -12.04 -8.26 -3.37
C ILE A 355 -13.50 -7.84 -3.57
N ASN A 356 -13.84 -6.64 -3.10
CA ASN A 356 -15.20 -6.12 -3.06
C ASN A 356 -15.57 -5.23 -4.25
N LYS A 357 -14.58 -4.84 -5.06
CA LYS A 357 -14.70 -3.95 -6.21
C LYS A 357 -14.04 -4.59 -7.44
N SER A 358 -14.41 -4.12 -8.62
CA SER A 358 -13.91 -4.71 -9.88
C SER A 358 -12.41 -4.51 -10.05
N LEU A 359 -11.77 -5.47 -10.71
CA LEU A 359 -10.40 -5.35 -11.22
C LEU A 359 -10.49 -5.06 -12.72
N GLY A 360 -9.84 -4.00 -13.18
CA GLY A 360 -10.03 -3.40 -14.50
C GLY A 360 -11.40 -2.74 -14.68
N ALA A 361 -11.64 -2.25 -15.89
CA ALA A 361 -12.93 -1.71 -16.31
C ALA A 361 -13.28 -2.18 -17.72
N ASN A 362 -14.58 -2.23 -18.04
CA ASN A 362 -15.02 -2.57 -19.39
C ASN A 362 -14.42 -1.59 -20.42
N GLY A 363 -13.77 -2.11 -21.46
CA GLY A 363 -13.06 -1.32 -22.48
C GLY A 363 -11.65 -0.86 -22.08
N VAL A 364 -11.25 -1.03 -20.82
CA VAL A 364 -9.92 -0.68 -20.30
C VAL A 364 -9.42 -1.80 -19.38
N ASN A 365 -8.97 -2.89 -20.01
CA ASN A 365 -8.50 -4.07 -19.29
C ASN A 365 -7.14 -3.81 -18.63
N LEU A 366 -6.93 -4.42 -17.47
CA LEU A 366 -5.60 -4.61 -16.90
C LEU A 366 -4.75 -5.50 -17.83
N ALA A 367 -3.43 -5.30 -17.82
CA ALA A 367 -2.51 -6.17 -18.55
C ALA A 367 -2.59 -7.61 -18.04
N SER A 368 -2.54 -7.80 -16.73
CA SER A 368 -2.72 -9.11 -16.10
C SER A 368 -3.26 -9.01 -14.67
N VAL A 369 -3.96 -10.07 -14.26
CA VAL A 369 -4.33 -10.34 -12.88
C VAL A 369 -3.87 -11.76 -12.54
N THR A 370 -3.00 -11.88 -11.54
CA THR A 370 -2.43 -13.16 -11.10
C THR A 370 -2.85 -13.48 -9.66
N PHE A 371 -3.24 -14.73 -9.40
CA PHE A 371 -3.45 -15.24 -8.05
C PHE A 371 -2.38 -16.30 -7.73
N SER A 372 -1.47 -15.95 -6.82
CA SER A 372 -0.27 -16.73 -6.50
C SER A 372 -0.31 -17.40 -5.14
N ALA A 373 -1.43 -17.28 -4.42
CA ALA A 373 -1.54 -17.75 -3.05
C ALA A 373 -1.32 -19.27 -2.91
N GLY A 374 -0.59 -19.66 -1.86
CA GLY A 374 -0.34 -21.06 -1.52
C GLY A 374 -1.60 -21.81 -1.05
N ALA A 375 -1.48 -23.13 -0.88
CA ALA A 375 -2.57 -23.96 -0.34
C ALA A 375 -3.08 -23.41 1.01
N GLY A 376 -4.38 -23.56 1.26
CA GLY A 376 -5.05 -23.04 2.46
C GLY A 376 -5.53 -21.58 2.34
N ASN A 377 -5.09 -20.84 1.31
CA ASN A 377 -5.58 -19.48 1.05
C ASN A 377 -6.76 -19.48 0.08
N THR A 378 -7.72 -18.60 0.32
CA THR A 378 -8.86 -18.36 -0.57
C THR A 378 -8.96 -16.88 -0.92
N ALA A 379 -8.73 -16.54 -2.19
CA ALA A 379 -9.04 -15.23 -2.72
C ALA A 379 -10.53 -15.17 -3.06
N THR A 380 -11.29 -14.32 -2.39
CA THR A 380 -12.74 -14.17 -2.60
C THR A 380 -13.00 -12.97 -3.50
N LEU A 381 -13.66 -13.21 -4.63
CA LEU A 381 -14.03 -12.22 -5.63
C LEU A 381 -15.54 -11.97 -5.60
N ASN A 382 -15.94 -10.74 -5.28
CA ASN A 382 -17.34 -10.31 -5.22
C ASN A 382 -17.77 -9.46 -6.43
N LYS A 383 -16.85 -9.17 -7.36
CA LYS A 383 -17.04 -8.30 -8.54
C LYS A 383 -16.26 -8.78 -9.77
N ASP A 384 -16.42 -8.08 -10.88
CA ASP A 384 -15.88 -8.45 -12.20
C ASP A 384 -14.35 -8.34 -12.30
N ILE A 385 -13.76 -9.09 -13.24
CA ILE A 385 -12.36 -8.94 -13.66
C ILE A 385 -12.28 -8.66 -15.16
N TYR A 386 -11.75 -7.49 -15.50
CA TYR A 386 -11.41 -7.03 -16.84
C TYR A 386 -9.89 -6.99 -16.98
N ALA A 387 -9.31 -8.08 -17.49
CA ALA A 387 -7.88 -8.22 -17.75
C ALA A 387 -7.64 -8.91 -19.10
N ASN A 388 -6.46 -8.68 -19.70
CA ASN A 388 -6.04 -9.41 -20.89
C ASN A 388 -5.58 -10.84 -20.56
N SER A 389 -5.07 -11.04 -19.34
CA SER A 389 -4.67 -12.35 -18.80
C SER A 389 -5.15 -12.50 -17.36
N ILE A 390 -5.77 -13.64 -17.03
CA ILE A 390 -6.10 -14.04 -15.65
C ILE A 390 -5.44 -15.38 -15.37
N THR A 391 -4.49 -15.40 -14.43
CA THR A 391 -3.67 -16.59 -14.16
C THR A 391 -3.72 -17.02 -12.71
N LEU A 392 -3.71 -18.34 -12.49
CA LEU A 392 -3.60 -18.98 -11.19
C LEU A 392 -2.28 -19.74 -11.13
N SER A 393 -1.32 -19.22 -10.37
CA SER A 393 0.01 -19.83 -10.22
C SER A 393 0.14 -20.63 -8.93
N GLY A 394 -0.66 -20.28 -7.93
CA GLY A 394 -0.69 -20.91 -6.62
C GLY A 394 -1.57 -22.15 -6.51
N ALA A 395 -1.54 -22.78 -5.33
CA ALA A 395 -2.41 -23.90 -4.96
C ALA A 395 -3.66 -23.46 -4.16
N GLY A 396 -3.82 -22.16 -3.92
CA GLY A 396 -5.00 -21.59 -3.29
C GLY A 396 -6.27 -21.70 -4.15
N ILE A 397 -7.35 -21.12 -3.63
CA ILE A 397 -8.68 -21.11 -4.27
C ILE A 397 -9.01 -19.68 -4.70
N LEU A 398 -9.39 -19.50 -5.97
CA LEU A 398 -10.14 -18.34 -6.43
C LEU A 398 -11.64 -18.64 -6.26
N LYS A 399 -12.26 -18.04 -5.25
CA LYS A 399 -13.68 -18.17 -4.95
C LYS A 399 -14.45 -17.01 -5.56
N ILE A 400 -15.40 -17.30 -6.45
CA ILE A 400 -16.19 -16.31 -7.19
C ILE A 400 -17.62 -16.34 -6.64
N VAL A 401 -18.06 -15.21 -6.09
CA VAL A 401 -19.29 -15.13 -5.29
C VAL A 401 -20.43 -14.48 -6.07
N GLY A 402 -21.56 -15.17 -6.15
CA GLY A 402 -22.78 -14.68 -6.81
C GLY A 402 -22.85 -15.02 -8.31
N ASN A 403 -23.84 -14.45 -8.99
CA ASN A 403 -24.27 -14.89 -10.33
C ASN A 403 -23.85 -13.92 -11.45
N THR A 404 -23.37 -12.73 -11.09
CA THR A 404 -23.20 -11.61 -12.04
C THR A 404 -21.73 -11.31 -12.40
N ASN A 405 -20.77 -12.02 -11.81
CA ASN A 405 -19.35 -11.76 -12.12
C ASN A 405 -19.03 -12.13 -13.56
N THR A 406 -18.37 -11.21 -14.24
CA THR A 406 -17.92 -11.34 -15.63
C THR A 406 -16.40 -11.34 -15.70
N PHE A 407 -15.86 -12.12 -16.64
CA PHE A 407 -14.45 -12.20 -16.97
C PHE A 407 -14.25 -11.82 -18.44
N SER A 408 -13.32 -10.90 -18.73
CA SER A 408 -13.01 -10.50 -20.11
C SER A 408 -12.17 -11.51 -20.89
N THR A 409 -11.52 -12.44 -20.20
CA THR A 409 -10.60 -13.43 -20.77
C THR A 409 -10.69 -14.76 -20.01
N ALA A 410 -10.00 -15.80 -20.51
CA ALA A 410 -9.93 -17.11 -19.88
C ALA A 410 -9.23 -17.05 -18.51
N ILE A 411 -9.62 -17.95 -17.59
CA ILE A 411 -8.90 -18.18 -16.33
C ILE A 411 -7.97 -19.37 -16.54
N GLU A 412 -6.67 -19.17 -16.48
CA GLU A 412 -5.68 -20.19 -16.82
C GLU A 412 -4.77 -20.54 -15.64
N ALA A 413 -4.29 -21.77 -15.57
CA ALA A 413 -3.21 -22.14 -14.66
C ALA A 413 -1.86 -21.86 -15.31
N THR A 414 -0.83 -21.54 -14.51
CA THR A 414 0.54 -21.43 -15.04
C THR A 414 1.21 -22.77 -15.27
N ALA A 415 0.73 -23.83 -14.61
CA ALA A 415 1.21 -25.21 -14.75
C ALA A 415 0.09 -26.21 -14.40
N ASN A 416 0.21 -27.44 -14.91
CA ASN A 416 -0.73 -28.52 -14.64
C ASN A 416 -0.90 -28.74 -13.13
N GLY A 417 -2.15 -28.78 -12.66
CA GLY A 417 -2.45 -29.01 -11.25
C GLY A 417 -2.26 -27.78 -10.35
N LYS A 418 -2.15 -26.58 -10.93
CA LYS A 418 -2.27 -25.30 -10.21
C LYS A 418 -3.66 -24.69 -10.42
N GLY A 419 -4.05 -23.78 -9.53
CA GLY A 419 -5.29 -23.04 -9.63
C GLY A 419 -6.55 -23.86 -9.34
N ASN A 420 -7.19 -23.56 -8.21
CA ASN A 420 -8.53 -24.03 -7.91
C ASN A 420 -9.53 -22.89 -8.10
N VAL A 421 -10.66 -23.16 -8.76
CA VAL A 421 -11.74 -22.19 -8.94
C VAL A 421 -13.02 -22.71 -8.30
N ASP A 422 -13.68 -21.90 -7.47
CA ASP A 422 -14.96 -22.24 -6.83
C ASP A 422 -16.01 -21.16 -7.11
N PHE A 423 -17.07 -21.51 -7.84
CA PHE A 423 -18.22 -20.65 -8.10
C PHE A 423 -19.32 -20.96 -7.10
N THR A 424 -19.67 -20.00 -6.24
CA THR A 424 -20.72 -20.20 -5.22
C THR A 424 -22.11 -19.76 -5.65
N GLY A 425 -22.25 -19.23 -6.87
CA GLY A 425 -23.53 -18.86 -7.47
C GLY A 425 -23.84 -19.70 -8.72
N GLY A 426 -24.89 -19.34 -9.45
CA GLY A 426 -25.16 -19.79 -10.81
C GLY A 426 -24.51 -18.87 -11.84
N PRO A 427 -23.20 -19.02 -12.16
CA PRO A 427 -22.51 -18.11 -13.06
C PRO A 427 -22.91 -18.34 -14.51
N THR A 428 -22.69 -17.32 -15.35
CA THR A 428 -22.61 -17.50 -16.80
C THR A 428 -21.15 -17.45 -17.23
N ILE A 429 -20.61 -18.59 -17.65
CA ILE A 429 -19.21 -18.76 -18.04
C ILE A 429 -19.09 -18.58 -19.56
N ASN A 430 -18.71 -17.36 -19.96
CA ASN A 430 -18.51 -16.98 -21.36
C ASN A 430 -17.07 -17.13 -21.85
N GLN A 431 -16.16 -17.51 -20.96
CA GLN A 431 -14.74 -17.67 -21.23
C GLN A 431 -14.28 -19.08 -20.86
N ARG A 432 -13.19 -19.54 -21.49
CA ARG A 432 -12.60 -20.84 -21.18
C ARG A 432 -12.08 -20.87 -19.74
N LEU A 433 -12.15 -22.04 -19.10
CA LEU A 433 -11.48 -22.32 -17.83
C LEU A 433 -10.35 -23.33 -18.07
N GLY A 434 -9.12 -22.95 -17.73
CA GLY A 434 -7.90 -23.69 -18.08
C GLY A 434 -7.51 -23.53 -19.55
N ALA A 435 -6.46 -24.25 -19.97
CA ALA A 435 -5.99 -24.27 -21.34
C ALA A 435 -5.63 -25.68 -21.80
N ASN A 436 -5.61 -25.91 -23.11
CA ASN A 436 -5.16 -27.18 -23.66
C ASN A 436 -3.68 -27.40 -23.31
N GLY A 437 -3.37 -28.51 -22.64
CA GLY A 437 -2.03 -28.83 -22.15
C GLY A 437 -1.68 -28.27 -20.76
N VAL A 438 -2.49 -27.34 -20.24
CA VAL A 438 -2.33 -26.74 -18.90
C VAL A 438 -3.68 -26.69 -18.16
N ASN A 439 -4.00 -27.79 -17.48
CA ASN A 439 -5.24 -27.98 -16.74
C ASN A 439 -5.20 -27.25 -15.39
N LEU A 440 -6.34 -26.65 -15.03
CA LEU A 440 -6.62 -26.21 -13.66
C LEU A 440 -6.59 -27.41 -12.70
N ALA A 441 -6.19 -27.19 -11.44
CA ALA A 441 -6.23 -28.22 -10.41
C ALA A 441 -7.67 -28.70 -10.17
N SER A 442 -8.61 -27.77 -10.05
CA SER A 442 -10.03 -28.08 -9.96
C SER A 442 -10.91 -26.91 -10.37
N VAL A 443 -12.12 -27.24 -10.86
CA VAL A 443 -13.22 -26.30 -11.04
C VAL A 443 -14.43 -26.82 -10.29
N LYS A 444 -14.96 -26.02 -9.37
CA LYS A 444 -16.10 -26.39 -8.52
C LYS A 444 -17.24 -25.38 -8.70
N PHE A 445 -18.46 -25.90 -8.79
CA PHE A 445 -19.69 -25.14 -8.77
C PHE A 445 -20.45 -25.54 -7.51
N SER A 446 -20.43 -24.69 -6.48
CA SER A 446 -20.89 -24.99 -5.11
C SER A 446 -22.23 -24.35 -4.74
N ALA A 447 -22.94 -23.76 -5.70
CA ALA A 447 -24.16 -22.99 -5.45
C ALA A 447 -25.36 -23.77 -4.90
N GLY A 448 -25.35 -25.10 -4.97
CA GLY A 448 -26.47 -25.91 -4.51
C GLY A 448 -27.66 -25.89 -5.46
N SER A 449 -28.76 -26.48 -4.98
CA SER A 449 -30.03 -26.58 -5.71
C SER A 449 -30.72 -25.24 -5.91
N GLY A 450 -31.49 -25.12 -6.99
CA GLY A 450 -32.17 -23.88 -7.39
C GLY A 450 -31.31 -22.90 -8.20
N ASN A 451 -29.98 -23.09 -8.25
CA ASN A 451 -29.08 -22.30 -9.07
C ASN A 451 -28.85 -22.92 -10.45
N THR A 452 -28.55 -22.07 -11.44
CA THR A 452 -28.19 -22.50 -12.80
C THR A 452 -26.84 -21.92 -13.20
N ALA A 453 -25.86 -22.78 -13.50
CA ALA A 453 -24.63 -22.36 -14.17
C ALA A 453 -24.82 -22.52 -15.69
N THR A 454 -24.62 -21.44 -16.44
CA THR A 454 -24.62 -21.46 -17.91
C THR A 454 -23.20 -21.56 -18.41
N LEU A 455 -22.86 -22.61 -19.14
CA LEU A 455 -21.50 -22.86 -19.63
C LEU A 455 -21.47 -22.72 -21.15
N ASN A 456 -20.70 -21.74 -21.64
CA ASN A 456 -20.60 -21.43 -23.07
C ASN A 456 -19.20 -21.69 -23.67
N LYS A 457 -18.24 -22.16 -22.86
CA LYS A 457 -16.85 -22.40 -23.27
C LYS A 457 -16.22 -23.55 -22.49
N ASP A 458 -15.26 -24.19 -23.14
CA ASP A 458 -14.56 -25.39 -22.67
C ASP A 458 -13.93 -25.25 -21.28
N ILE A 459 -13.83 -26.38 -20.58
CA ILE A 459 -13.21 -26.52 -19.26
C ILE A 459 -12.09 -27.56 -19.32
N TYR A 460 -10.89 -27.14 -18.93
CA TYR A 460 -9.67 -27.95 -18.85
C TYR A 460 -9.22 -28.00 -17.39
N ALA A 461 -9.48 -29.12 -16.71
CA ALA A 461 -9.19 -29.26 -15.29
C ALA A 461 -8.83 -30.71 -14.93
N ASN A 462 -8.16 -30.92 -13.81
CA ASN A 462 -7.92 -32.28 -13.30
C ASN A 462 -9.16 -32.85 -12.59
N LEU A 463 -10.09 -31.99 -12.19
CA LEU A 463 -11.38 -32.37 -11.60
C LEU A 463 -12.40 -31.26 -11.81
N VAL A 464 -13.62 -31.63 -12.21
CA VAL A 464 -14.78 -30.74 -12.18
C VAL A 464 -15.80 -31.27 -11.17
N THR A 465 -16.36 -30.39 -10.34
CA THR A 465 -17.40 -30.77 -9.36
C THR A 465 -18.64 -29.89 -9.53
N PHE A 466 -19.79 -30.52 -9.75
CA PHE A 466 -21.10 -29.87 -9.76
C PHE A 466 -21.89 -30.22 -8.49
N GLY A 467 -22.03 -29.25 -7.58
CA GLY A 467 -22.70 -29.41 -6.29
C GLY A 467 -24.16 -28.99 -6.32
N GLY A 468 -25.05 -29.85 -6.82
CA GLY A 468 -26.50 -29.68 -6.66
C GLY A 468 -27.23 -28.74 -7.61
N LEU A 469 -26.55 -28.17 -8.61
CA LEU A 469 -27.09 -27.14 -9.50
C LEU A 469 -27.65 -27.67 -10.83
N THR A 470 -28.33 -26.80 -11.57
CA THR A 470 -28.58 -27.00 -12.99
C THR A 470 -27.40 -26.48 -13.82
N VAL A 471 -26.95 -27.25 -14.80
CA VAL A 471 -25.93 -26.87 -15.78
C VAL A 471 -26.62 -26.71 -17.13
N ALA A 472 -26.63 -25.48 -17.65
CA ALA A 472 -27.17 -25.16 -18.96
C ALA A 472 -26.05 -25.07 -20.00
N VAL A 473 -26.23 -25.77 -21.13
CA VAL A 473 -25.27 -25.81 -22.25
C VAL A 473 -25.98 -25.33 -23.50
N ASN A 474 -25.62 -24.12 -23.94
CA ASN A 474 -26.25 -23.43 -25.08
C ASN A 474 -25.33 -23.34 -26.30
N THR A 475 -24.07 -23.75 -26.15
CA THR A 475 -23.09 -23.86 -27.22
C THR A 475 -22.39 -25.20 -27.08
N PRO A 476 -21.89 -25.83 -28.16
CA PRO A 476 -21.06 -27.03 -28.05
C PRO A 476 -19.91 -26.80 -27.07
N LEU A 477 -19.75 -27.73 -26.13
CA LEU A 477 -18.86 -27.57 -24.98
C LEU A 477 -18.08 -28.86 -24.71
N LYS A 478 -16.81 -28.73 -24.34
CA LYS A 478 -15.98 -29.83 -23.85
C LYS A 478 -15.56 -29.61 -22.39
N ILE A 479 -15.70 -30.66 -21.59
CA ILE A 479 -15.09 -30.78 -20.26
C ILE A 479 -14.01 -31.85 -20.35
N ILE A 480 -12.75 -31.45 -20.23
CA ILE A 480 -11.60 -32.35 -20.19
C ILE A 480 -11.19 -32.50 -18.73
N ALA A 481 -11.93 -33.35 -18.02
CA ALA A 481 -11.73 -33.68 -16.62
C ALA A 481 -12.63 -34.87 -16.22
N PRO A 482 -12.23 -35.66 -15.21
CA PRO A 482 -13.19 -36.38 -14.38
C PRO A 482 -14.23 -35.42 -13.79
N VAL A 483 -15.49 -35.84 -13.73
CA VAL A 483 -16.62 -35.06 -13.24
C VAL A 483 -17.25 -35.74 -12.02
N THR A 484 -17.31 -35.00 -10.92
CA THR A 484 -18.09 -35.37 -9.74
C THR A 484 -19.38 -34.57 -9.71
N THR A 485 -20.51 -35.24 -9.54
CA THR A 485 -21.81 -34.59 -9.41
C THR A 485 -22.44 -34.89 -8.06
N ASN A 486 -23.40 -34.05 -7.69
CA ASN A 486 -24.37 -34.28 -6.62
C ASN A 486 -25.68 -33.69 -7.12
N THR A 487 -26.76 -34.48 -7.23
CA THR A 487 -28.12 -34.01 -7.62
C THR A 487 -28.17 -33.08 -8.86
N THR A 488 -27.19 -33.21 -9.76
CA THR A 488 -26.98 -32.25 -10.87
C THR A 488 -27.96 -32.50 -12.01
N ARG A 489 -28.48 -31.41 -12.59
CA ARG A 489 -29.33 -31.46 -13.78
C ARG A 489 -28.62 -30.80 -14.96
N PHE A 490 -28.51 -31.50 -16.09
CA PHE A 490 -28.04 -30.91 -17.34
C PHE A 490 -29.21 -30.53 -18.25
N THR A 491 -29.20 -29.30 -18.73
CA THR A 491 -30.10 -28.80 -19.79
C THR A 491 -29.25 -28.56 -21.03
N LEU A 492 -29.31 -29.50 -21.97
CA LEU A 492 -28.44 -29.59 -23.14
C LEU A 492 -29.20 -29.08 -24.37
N ASN A 493 -29.06 -27.81 -24.68
CA ASN A 493 -29.54 -27.26 -25.95
C ASN A 493 -28.53 -27.51 -27.09
N GLN A 494 -27.28 -27.77 -26.72
CA GLN A 494 -26.20 -28.20 -27.59
C GLN A 494 -25.42 -29.33 -26.92
N ASP A 495 -24.51 -29.95 -27.69
CA ASP A 495 -23.74 -31.10 -27.23
C ASP A 495 -22.73 -30.73 -26.14
N LEU A 496 -22.68 -31.56 -25.10
CA LEU A 496 -21.68 -31.53 -24.03
C LEU A 496 -20.82 -32.78 -24.14
N THR A 497 -19.54 -32.63 -24.44
CA THR A 497 -18.56 -33.72 -24.37
C THR A 497 -17.83 -33.72 -23.04
N ILE A 498 -17.83 -34.85 -22.33
CA ILE A 498 -17.02 -35.08 -21.13
C ILE A 498 -15.95 -36.11 -21.49
N ASN A 499 -14.68 -35.71 -21.37
CA ASN A 499 -13.53 -36.59 -21.50
C ASN A 499 -12.96 -36.89 -20.11
N GLY A 500 -13.63 -37.79 -19.40
CA GLY A 500 -13.26 -38.22 -18.06
C GLY A 500 -14.34 -39.08 -17.42
N ALA A 501 -13.99 -39.76 -16.33
CA ALA A 501 -14.93 -40.56 -15.55
C ALA A 501 -16.01 -39.67 -14.93
N MET A 502 -17.22 -40.22 -14.76
CA MET A 502 -18.32 -39.54 -14.07
C MET A 502 -18.69 -40.29 -12.80
N THR A 503 -18.75 -39.59 -11.67
CA THR A 503 -19.11 -40.16 -10.36
C THR A 503 -20.16 -39.29 -9.69
N ASP A 504 -21.14 -39.90 -9.05
CA ASP A 504 -22.08 -39.20 -8.17
C ASP A 504 -21.78 -39.52 -6.72
N ALA A 505 -21.38 -38.50 -5.96
CA ALA A 505 -20.98 -38.64 -4.57
C ALA A 505 -22.16 -39.04 -3.65
N LEU A 506 -23.41 -38.72 -4.03
CA LEU A 506 -24.60 -39.03 -3.24
C LEU A 506 -25.44 -40.18 -3.79
N GLY A 507 -25.11 -40.72 -4.97
CA GLY A 507 -25.87 -41.82 -5.60
C GLY A 507 -27.30 -41.45 -6.04
N THR A 508 -27.61 -40.16 -6.15
CA THR A 508 -28.90 -39.61 -6.56
C THR A 508 -29.18 -39.68 -8.07
N GLY A 509 -28.13 -39.90 -8.86
CA GLY A 509 -28.11 -39.79 -10.31
C GLY A 509 -28.06 -38.34 -10.81
N ILE A 510 -27.82 -38.19 -12.11
CA ILE A 510 -27.98 -36.94 -12.85
C ILE A 510 -29.22 -37.00 -13.72
N THR A 511 -29.80 -35.84 -13.98
CA THR A 511 -30.93 -35.72 -14.91
C THR A 511 -30.51 -34.94 -16.15
N ILE A 512 -30.83 -35.43 -17.34
CA ILE A 512 -30.55 -34.73 -18.61
C ILE A 512 -31.86 -34.34 -19.32
N SER A 513 -31.82 -33.23 -20.04
CA SER A 513 -32.95 -32.69 -20.82
C SER A 513 -32.45 -31.86 -21.99
N GLY A 514 -33.33 -31.54 -22.94
CA GLY A 514 -32.99 -30.79 -24.15
C GLY A 514 -32.71 -31.68 -25.35
N VAL A 515 -32.37 -31.04 -26.48
CA VAL A 515 -32.16 -31.67 -27.79
C VAL A 515 -30.71 -32.12 -28.02
N GLY A 516 -29.76 -31.51 -27.32
CA GLY A 516 -28.34 -31.84 -27.40
C GLY A 516 -28.01 -33.20 -26.79
N LYS A 517 -26.78 -33.66 -27.04
CA LYS A 517 -26.24 -34.91 -26.52
C LYS A 517 -25.31 -34.69 -25.33
N LEU A 518 -25.40 -35.57 -24.34
CA LEU A 518 -24.29 -35.82 -23.43
C LEU A 518 -23.37 -36.85 -24.09
N ILE A 519 -22.15 -36.46 -24.41
CA ILE A 519 -21.16 -37.30 -25.07
C ILE A 519 -20.09 -37.66 -24.05
N ILE A 520 -19.90 -38.95 -23.78
CA ILE A 520 -18.82 -39.46 -22.94
C ILE A 520 -17.73 -40.00 -23.87
N ALA A 521 -16.62 -39.29 -23.91
CA ALA A 521 -15.47 -39.66 -24.72
C ALA A 521 -14.52 -40.59 -23.95
N GLY A 522 -13.76 -41.41 -24.67
CA GLY A 522 -12.74 -42.29 -24.10
C GLY A 522 -13.28 -43.50 -23.32
N ASN A 523 -12.36 -44.29 -22.76
CA ASN A 523 -12.67 -45.52 -22.02
C ASN A 523 -12.91 -45.21 -20.54
N ASN A 524 -13.93 -44.41 -20.26
CA ASN A 524 -14.21 -43.86 -18.93
C ASN A 524 -15.25 -44.68 -18.16
N ALA A 525 -15.09 -44.73 -16.84
CA ALA A 525 -16.06 -45.34 -15.94
C ALA A 525 -17.23 -44.37 -15.65
N ILE A 526 -18.44 -44.89 -15.68
CA ILE A 526 -19.68 -44.17 -15.38
C ILE A 526 -20.29 -44.78 -14.13
N ASN A 527 -20.02 -44.11 -13.02
CA ASN A 527 -20.46 -44.47 -11.67
C ASN A 527 -21.67 -43.63 -11.23
N VAL A 528 -22.43 -43.11 -12.19
CA VAL A 528 -23.60 -42.26 -11.96
C VAL A 528 -24.79 -42.76 -12.75
N ALA A 529 -25.95 -42.82 -12.11
CA ALA A 529 -27.19 -43.10 -12.82
C ALA A 529 -27.58 -41.88 -13.68
N ILE A 530 -27.93 -42.08 -14.95
CA ILE A 530 -28.30 -40.98 -15.86
C ILE A 530 -29.75 -41.15 -16.26
N LYS A 531 -30.62 -40.17 -16.02
CA LYS A 531 -32.05 -40.27 -16.38
C LYS A 531 -32.52 -39.04 -17.16
N ALA A 532 -33.58 -39.21 -17.94
CA ALA A 532 -34.27 -38.08 -18.57
C ALA A 532 -35.22 -37.39 -17.57
N THR A 533 -35.59 -36.15 -17.87
CA THR A 533 -36.65 -35.42 -17.13
C THR A 533 -38.06 -35.95 -17.44
N THR A 534 -38.29 -36.30 -18.70
CA THR A 534 -39.55 -36.85 -19.23
C THR A 534 -39.21 -37.86 -20.32
N ASN A 535 -40.14 -38.78 -20.61
CA ASN A 535 -39.96 -39.75 -21.69
C ASN A 535 -39.63 -39.07 -23.02
N GLY A 536 -38.59 -39.55 -23.70
CA GLY A 536 -38.18 -39.03 -25.01
C GLY A 536 -37.25 -37.80 -24.96
N ASN A 537 -36.80 -37.38 -23.77
CA ASN A 537 -35.73 -36.39 -23.62
C ASN A 537 -34.37 -37.06 -23.32
N GLY A 538 -33.28 -36.34 -23.56
CA GLY A 538 -31.94 -36.78 -23.14
C GLY A 538 -31.30 -37.77 -24.11
N ASN A 539 -30.39 -37.26 -24.95
CA ASN A 539 -29.55 -38.06 -25.83
C ASN A 539 -28.21 -38.33 -25.15
N LEU A 540 -27.75 -39.58 -25.17
CA LEU A 540 -26.47 -40.01 -24.61
C LEU A 540 -25.65 -40.71 -25.68
N GLU A 541 -24.37 -40.37 -25.78
CA GLU A 541 -23.43 -40.97 -26.72
C GLU A 541 -22.13 -41.36 -26.03
N PHE A 542 -21.61 -42.54 -26.36
CA PHE A 542 -20.31 -43.04 -25.93
C PHE A 542 -19.41 -43.23 -27.14
N THR A 543 -18.30 -42.48 -27.21
CA THR A 543 -17.39 -42.54 -28.36
C THR A 543 -16.17 -43.46 -28.12
N GLY A 544 -16.06 -44.06 -26.94
CA GLY A 544 -15.04 -45.06 -26.56
C GLY A 544 -15.67 -46.33 -25.99
N GLY A 545 -14.89 -47.16 -25.31
CA GLY A 545 -15.35 -48.34 -24.57
C GLY A 545 -15.63 -48.02 -23.09
N PRO A 546 -16.83 -47.52 -22.73
CA PRO A 546 -17.13 -47.16 -21.35
C PRO A 546 -17.32 -48.39 -20.45
N THR A 547 -17.12 -48.19 -19.15
CA THR A 547 -17.60 -49.12 -18.12
C THR A 547 -18.78 -48.49 -17.39
N ILE A 548 -19.99 -49.01 -17.61
CA ILE A 548 -21.24 -48.48 -17.08
C ILE A 548 -21.62 -49.26 -15.81
N ASN A 549 -21.40 -48.65 -14.66
CA ASN A 549 -21.62 -49.25 -13.33
C ASN A 549 -22.99 -48.92 -12.72
N GLN A 550 -23.71 -47.97 -13.31
CA GLN A 550 -25.02 -47.50 -12.85
C GLN A 550 -26.05 -47.50 -13.99
N PRO A 551 -27.36 -47.53 -13.68
CA PRO A 551 -28.41 -47.56 -14.71
C PRO A 551 -28.40 -46.32 -15.62
N LEU A 552 -28.72 -46.54 -16.89
CA LEU A 552 -29.05 -45.48 -17.86
C LEU A 552 -30.55 -45.49 -18.11
N GLY A 553 -31.22 -44.36 -17.91
CA GLY A 553 -32.67 -44.23 -17.80
C GLY A 553 -33.19 -44.63 -16.41
N ALA A 554 -34.43 -44.21 -16.09
CA ALA A 554 -35.12 -44.56 -14.85
C ALA A 554 -36.36 -45.40 -15.16
N SER A 555 -36.85 -46.16 -14.17
CA SER A 555 -38.12 -46.89 -14.33
C SER A 555 -39.26 -45.92 -14.66
N GLY A 556 -39.93 -46.14 -15.79
CA GLY A 556 -41.00 -45.28 -16.31
C GLY A 556 -40.54 -44.00 -17.04
N VAL A 557 -39.23 -43.72 -17.09
CA VAL A 557 -38.66 -42.56 -17.80
C VAL A 557 -37.43 -42.98 -18.63
N ASN A 558 -37.67 -43.25 -19.91
CA ASN A 558 -36.67 -43.63 -20.90
C ASN A 558 -35.88 -42.42 -21.41
N LEU A 559 -34.57 -42.63 -21.61
CA LEU A 559 -33.75 -41.72 -22.42
C LEU A 559 -34.25 -41.68 -23.87
N ALA A 560 -34.09 -40.55 -24.55
CA ALA A 560 -34.44 -40.40 -25.96
C ALA A 560 -33.63 -41.36 -26.84
N SER A 561 -32.31 -41.38 -26.64
CA SER A 561 -31.41 -42.30 -27.32
C SER A 561 -30.15 -42.57 -26.51
N VAL A 562 -29.59 -43.76 -26.69
CA VAL A 562 -28.24 -44.14 -26.24
C VAL A 562 -27.48 -44.67 -27.46
N THR A 563 -26.35 -44.06 -27.78
CA THR A 563 -25.52 -44.43 -28.94
C THR A 563 -24.14 -44.85 -28.47
N PHE A 564 -23.63 -45.96 -28.97
CA PHE A 564 -22.25 -46.39 -28.82
C PHE A 564 -21.56 -46.25 -30.18
N SER A 565 -20.75 -45.21 -30.36
CA SER A 565 -20.11 -44.84 -31.63
C SER A 565 -18.62 -45.18 -31.69
N ALA A 566 -18.13 -45.99 -30.74
CA ALA A 566 -16.72 -46.34 -30.67
C ALA A 566 -16.28 -47.18 -31.88
N GLY A 567 -15.12 -46.84 -32.46
CA GLY A 567 -14.52 -47.61 -33.55
C GLY A 567 -14.05 -49.00 -33.11
N ALA A 568 -13.75 -49.87 -34.09
CA ALA A 568 -13.30 -51.24 -33.89
C ALA A 568 -12.18 -51.35 -32.83
N GLY A 569 -12.33 -52.28 -31.89
CA GLY A 569 -11.37 -52.53 -30.80
C GLY A 569 -11.76 -51.95 -29.43
N ASN A 570 -12.87 -51.22 -29.32
CA ASN A 570 -13.41 -50.76 -28.03
C ASN A 570 -14.55 -51.66 -27.54
N THR A 571 -14.54 -52.03 -26.27
CA THR A 571 -15.61 -52.81 -25.63
C THR A 571 -16.35 -51.95 -24.61
N ALA A 572 -17.66 -51.78 -24.79
CA ALA A 572 -18.51 -51.23 -23.75
C ALA A 572 -18.86 -52.33 -22.74
N THR A 573 -18.58 -52.10 -21.46
CA THR A 573 -18.95 -53.01 -20.36
C THR A 573 -20.18 -52.48 -19.64
N LEU A 574 -21.25 -53.26 -19.60
CA LEU A 574 -22.51 -52.89 -18.96
C LEU A 574 -22.76 -53.77 -17.73
N HIS A 575 -22.81 -53.17 -16.54
CA HIS A 575 -23.16 -53.89 -15.31
C HIS A 575 -24.61 -53.65 -14.85
N LYS A 576 -25.33 -52.74 -15.51
CA LYS A 576 -26.70 -52.31 -15.18
C LYS A 576 -27.52 -52.07 -16.45
N ASN A 577 -28.84 -51.92 -16.27
CA ASN A 577 -29.80 -51.81 -17.35
C ASN A 577 -29.70 -50.48 -18.12
N ILE A 578 -30.08 -50.53 -19.40
CA ILE A 578 -30.32 -49.36 -20.26
C ILE A 578 -31.81 -49.28 -20.59
N ASN A 579 -32.44 -48.18 -20.21
CA ASN A 579 -33.82 -47.83 -20.52
C ASN A 579 -33.82 -46.61 -21.45
N ALA A 580 -33.94 -46.87 -22.75
CA ALA A 580 -33.94 -45.84 -23.79
C ALA A 580 -34.94 -46.19 -24.90
N ASN A 581 -35.52 -45.18 -25.54
CA ASN A 581 -36.43 -45.37 -26.68
C ASN A 581 -35.70 -45.92 -27.91
N LYS A 582 -34.41 -45.61 -28.03
CA LYS A 582 -33.53 -46.13 -29.08
C LYS A 582 -32.14 -46.41 -28.53
N VAL A 583 -31.61 -47.59 -28.80
CA VAL A 583 -30.20 -47.94 -28.56
C VAL A 583 -29.54 -48.21 -29.91
N THR A 584 -28.41 -47.57 -30.19
CA THR A 584 -27.67 -47.71 -31.45
C THR A 584 -26.24 -48.16 -31.16
N PHE A 585 -25.77 -49.16 -31.92
CA PHE A 585 -24.39 -49.62 -31.92
C PHE A 585 -23.79 -49.29 -33.29
N GLY A 586 -22.70 -48.53 -33.30
CA GLY A 586 -21.99 -48.09 -34.49
C GLY A 586 -20.95 -49.08 -35.01
#